data_AF-A0A8T3AY10-F1
#
_entry.id   AF-A0A8T3AY10-F1
#
_cell.length_a   1.000
_cell.length_b   1.000
_cell.length_c   1.000
_cell.angle_alpha   90.00
_cell.angle_beta   90.00
_cell.angle_gamma   90.00
#
_symmetry.space_group_name_H-M   'P 1'
#
loop_
_entity.id
_entity.type
_entity.pdbx_description
1 polymer ?
#
loop_
_entity_poly.entity_id
_entity_poly.type
_entity_poly.pdbx_seq_one_letter_code
_entity_poly.pdbx_strand_id
1 'polypeptide(L)'
;MLTIAEYAYSHFVHPATKKLPFEAVFNIHPKKFLGIVNQDDDKLRTSVFLKDQYTTNNIVKHKTTRPIDGHREKDNNQRITIKDRANPTERNKRNLPVLRHCIDEEWKNAEQKPRLILMAFWRKNFSCFLLRLRTIHSSINSEGTAAHTQLLGIHVLHCPDVVGIVSKVSECIAFRGANIHSVDVFVPENKQVFYSRSEFVFDPASWPRDVMDNDFMNIGKLFQAERSVVRVPDADPKFKISILASKQDHCLVDVLHGWQDGRLPVDINCVISNHDRSPNTHVVRFLERNGIPYYFMPTSSVDKREKEILNLVKGSDFLVLARYMQVLSANFLEGYGKDIINIHHGLLPSFKGSNPAKQAYDAGVKLIGATTHFVTPELDAGPIIEQMVERVSHRDTLESFVAKSENLEKQCLRKAIKSYCELRVLPYEGKKTVVF
;
A
#
# COMPACT_ATOMS: atom_id res chain seq x y z
N MET A 1 41.48 27.95 -11.25
CA MET A 1 42.28 26.72 -11.05
C MET A 1 41.27 25.59 -10.85
N LEU A 2 40.96 24.83 -11.93
CA LEU A 2 41.46 23.45 -12.16
C LEU A 2 40.90 22.50 -11.09
N THR A 3 40.06 21.48 -11.37
CA THR A 3 39.77 20.73 -12.59
C THR A 3 38.39 20.04 -12.49
N ILE A 4 37.60 20.14 -13.55
CA ILE A 4 36.53 19.21 -13.96
C ILE A 4 37.11 18.48 -15.16
N ALA A 5 37.33 17.16 -15.06
CA ALA A 5 37.48 16.23 -16.19
C ALA A 5 37.53 14.80 -15.64
N GLU A 6 36.99 13.84 -16.38
CA GLU A 6 36.98 12.38 -16.11
C GLU A 6 35.84 11.83 -15.25
N TYR A 7 34.61 11.78 -15.79
CA TYR A 7 33.79 10.54 -15.74
C TYR A 7 32.60 10.53 -16.73
N ALA A 8 32.81 11.01 -17.96
CA ALA A 8 31.81 10.93 -19.02
C ALA A 8 32.47 10.54 -20.35
N TYR A 9 32.88 9.28 -20.50
CA TYR A 9 33.25 8.70 -21.79
C TYR A 9 33.20 7.17 -21.72
N SER A 10 32.03 6.56 -21.96
CA SER A 10 31.89 5.30 -22.70
C SER A 10 30.40 5.00 -22.88
N HIS A 11 30.03 4.46 -24.05
CA HIS A 11 28.70 4.01 -24.47
C HIS A 11 27.82 5.00 -25.23
N PHE A 12 28.36 5.62 -26.27
CA PHE A 12 27.62 5.86 -27.52
C PHE A 12 28.60 5.87 -28.69
N VAL A 13 28.76 4.74 -29.38
CA VAL A 13 29.31 4.68 -30.74
C VAL A 13 28.50 3.67 -31.54
N HIS A 14 27.71 4.20 -32.47
CA HIS A 14 27.19 3.50 -33.64
C HIS A 14 28.33 3.37 -34.67
N PRO A 15 28.32 2.32 -35.49
CA PRO A 15 28.57 2.55 -36.91
C PRO A 15 27.48 1.92 -37.78
N ALA A 16 27.36 2.50 -38.97
CA ALA A 16 26.31 2.28 -39.94
C ALA A 16 26.69 1.26 -41.03
N THR A 17 25.66 0.88 -41.81
CA THR A 17 25.66 0.42 -43.20
C THR A 17 25.99 -1.06 -43.53
N LYS A 18 24.95 -1.78 -44.00
CA LYS A 18 24.94 -2.47 -45.31
C LYS A 18 23.50 -2.68 -45.80
N LYS A 19 23.36 -2.61 -47.13
CA LYS A 19 22.16 -2.40 -47.96
C LYS A 19 21.40 -3.70 -48.33
N LEU A 20 20.05 -3.58 -48.42
CA LEU A 20 19.09 -4.11 -49.45
C LEU A 20 18.83 -5.64 -49.59
N PRO A 21 17.70 -6.10 -50.22
CA PRO A 21 16.41 -5.46 -50.56
C PRO A 21 15.13 -6.31 -50.26
N PHE A 22 14.00 -5.68 -50.63
CA PHE A 22 12.58 -6.02 -50.71
C PHE A 22 12.14 -7.33 -51.44
N GLU A 23 10.84 -7.65 -51.23
CA GLU A 23 9.87 -8.45 -52.03
C GLU A 23 9.77 -9.99 -51.83
N ALA A 24 8.62 -10.44 -51.32
CA ALA A 24 7.69 -11.31 -52.08
C ALA A 24 6.35 -11.52 -51.34
N VAL A 25 5.28 -11.13 -52.02
CA VAL A 25 3.86 -11.38 -51.75
C VAL A 25 3.54 -12.86 -51.98
N PHE A 26 2.79 -13.52 -51.09
CA PHE A 26 1.89 -14.60 -51.50
C PHE A 26 0.58 -14.63 -50.67
N ASN A 27 -0.49 -14.30 -51.39
CA ASN A 27 -1.90 -14.55 -51.13
C ASN A 27 -2.18 -16.06 -51.14
N ILE A 28 -2.86 -16.62 -50.11
CA ILE A 28 -3.75 -17.79 -50.29
C ILE A 28 -4.95 -17.67 -49.35
N HIS A 29 -6.15 -17.59 -49.95
CA HIS A 29 -7.48 -17.67 -49.31
C HIS A 29 -8.05 -19.12 -49.40
N PRO A 30 -9.18 -19.43 -48.74
CA PRO A 30 -9.41 -20.70 -48.03
C PRO A 30 -10.16 -21.75 -48.84
N LYS A 31 -10.07 -23.03 -48.42
CA LYS A 31 -10.99 -24.09 -48.86
C LYS A 31 -11.83 -24.63 -47.71
N LYS A 32 -13.15 -24.59 -47.95
CA LYS A 32 -14.26 -25.24 -47.27
C LYS A 32 -14.01 -26.74 -47.06
N PHE A 33 -14.52 -27.28 -45.96
CA PHE A 33 -15.23 -28.57 -45.99
C PHE A 33 -16.46 -28.54 -45.08
N LEU A 34 -17.53 -29.11 -45.62
CA LEU A 34 -18.89 -29.24 -45.12
C LEU A 34 -19.01 -30.57 -44.33
N GLY A 35 -19.75 -30.54 -43.22
CA GLY A 35 -20.69 -31.58 -42.76
C GLY A 35 -20.18 -32.96 -42.31
N ILE A 36 -20.54 -33.37 -41.09
CA ILE A 36 -21.68 -34.28 -40.80
C ILE A 36 -21.67 -34.62 -39.29
N VAL A 37 -22.88 -34.60 -38.71
CA VAL A 37 -23.23 -35.02 -37.35
C VAL A 37 -23.15 -36.54 -37.22
N ASN A 38 -22.63 -37.05 -36.11
CA ASN A 38 -23.08 -38.34 -35.56
C ASN A 38 -22.96 -38.36 -34.03
N GLN A 39 -23.98 -38.96 -33.42
CA GLN A 39 -24.27 -39.08 -32.00
C GLN A 39 -23.81 -40.46 -31.48
N ASP A 40 -23.60 -40.50 -30.16
CA ASP A 40 -23.66 -41.65 -29.23
C ASP A 40 -22.40 -42.47 -28.86
N ASP A 41 -22.15 -42.45 -27.53
CA ASP A 41 -21.66 -43.47 -26.57
C ASP A 41 -20.40 -44.30 -26.93
N ASP A 42 -19.43 -44.59 -26.04
CA ASP A 42 -19.52 -44.96 -24.63
C ASP A 42 -18.12 -44.89 -23.95
N LYS A 43 -18.12 -45.02 -22.63
CA LYS A 43 -17.02 -45.04 -21.63
C LYS A 43 -15.65 -45.58 -22.07
N LEU A 44 -14.57 -44.98 -21.56
CA LEU A 44 -13.51 -45.69 -20.84
C LEU A 44 -12.60 -44.74 -20.02
N ARG A 45 -12.48 -45.08 -18.73
CA ARG A 45 -11.55 -44.51 -17.74
C ARG A 45 -10.11 -44.85 -18.12
N THR A 46 -9.19 -43.90 -17.94
CA THR A 46 -7.77 -44.21 -17.76
C THR A 46 -7.21 -43.41 -16.59
N SER A 47 -7.08 -44.09 -15.46
CA SER A 47 -6.29 -43.68 -14.30
C SER A 47 -4.82 -44.03 -14.53
N VAL A 48 -3.93 -43.05 -14.45
CA VAL A 48 -2.47 -43.27 -14.45
C VAL A 48 -2.00 -43.41 -13.00
N PHE A 49 -1.66 -44.64 -12.61
CA PHE A 49 -0.81 -44.94 -11.46
C PHE A 49 0.64 -45.00 -11.95
N LEU A 50 1.54 -44.29 -11.27
CA LEU A 50 2.99 -44.52 -11.35
C LEU A 50 3.46 -45.09 -10.02
N LYS A 51 3.91 -46.34 -10.05
CA LYS A 51 4.69 -47.00 -9.00
C LYS A 51 5.59 -48.02 -9.68
N ASP A 52 6.91 -47.85 -9.54
CA ASP A 52 7.95 -48.88 -9.55
C ASP A 52 9.23 -48.21 -9.01
N GLN A 53 9.76 -48.59 -7.84
CA GLN A 53 10.55 -49.79 -7.51
C GLN A 53 11.98 -49.76 -8.07
N TYR A 54 12.94 -49.52 -7.19
CA TYR A 54 14.27 -50.14 -7.23
C TYR A 54 14.68 -50.61 -5.82
N THR A 55 15.09 -51.88 -5.77
CA THR A 55 15.72 -52.74 -4.76
C THR A 55 17.15 -52.23 -4.39
N THR A 56 17.91 -52.60 -3.35
CA THR A 56 17.87 -53.59 -2.24
C THR A 56 19.01 -53.29 -1.24
N ASN A 57 18.83 -53.73 0.02
CA ASN A 57 19.83 -54.18 1.01
C ASN A 57 20.91 -53.23 1.59
N ASN A 58 20.80 -52.94 2.90
CA ASN A 58 21.64 -53.62 3.88
C ASN A 58 21.13 -53.50 5.33
N ILE A 59 21.29 -54.62 6.04
CA ILE A 59 20.89 -54.94 7.41
C ILE A 59 22.00 -54.51 8.38
N VAL A 60 21.67 -53.85 9.51
CA VAL A 60 22.20 -54.20 10.85
C VAL A 60 21.16 -53.82 11.91
N LYS A 61 20.80 -54.82 12.73
CA LYS A 61 19.98 -54.74 13.94
C LYS A 61 20.81 -54.17 15.10
N HIS A 62 20.20 -53.37 15.98
CA HIS A 62 20.32 -53.60 17.43
C HIS A 62 19.09 -53.05 18.16
N LYS A 63 18.41 -53.96 18.87
CA LYS A 63 17.36 -53.70 19.87
C LYS A 63 18.01 -53.48 21.25
N THR A 64 17.13 -53.15 22.20
CA THR A 64 17.20 -53.24 23.68
C THR A 64 17.72 -51.99 24.39
N THR A 65 17.10 -51.39 25.42
CA THR A 65 15.87 -51.60 26.21
C THR A 65 15.73 -50.38 27.15
N ARG A 66 14.51 -49.91 27.46
CA ARG A 66 14.17 -49.16 28.71
C ARG A 66 14.07 -50.17 29.90
N PRO A 67 13.89 -49.85 31.21
CA PRO A 67 13.30 -48.62 31.80
C PRO A 67 13.74 -48.14 33.24
N ILE A 68 13.28 -46.93 33.62
CA ILE A 68 12.64 -46.45 34.89
C ILE A 68 13.40 -46.36 36.25
N ASP A 69 13.36 -45.13 36.79
CA ASP A 69 13.23 -44.57 38.16
C ASP A 69 13.75 -45.28 39.44
N GLY A 70 14.32 -44.45 40.35
CA GLY A 70 14.08 -44.60 41.80
C GLY A 70 15.19 -44.15 42.77
N HIS A 71 14.98 -42.98 43.38
CA HIS A 71 15.31 -42.58 44.78
C HIS A 71 16.73 -42.20 45.30
N ARG A 72 16.74 -40.98 45.89
CA ARG A 72 17.27 -40.49 47.20
C ARG A 72 18.78 -40.40 47.48
N GLU A 73 19.21 -39.18 47.83
CA GLU A 73 19.85 -38.70 49.09
C GLU A 73 20.34 -37.24 48.83
N LYS A 74 19.86 -36.17 49.49
CA LYS A 74 20.07 -35.61 50.85
C LYS A 74 21.53 -35.31 51.26
N ASP A 75 21.64 -34.16 51.96
CA ASP A 75 22.77 -33.60 52.74
C ASP A 75 23.85 -32.82 51.94
N ASN A 76 24.41 -31.69 52.38
CA ASN A 76 24.16 -30.70 53.45
C ASN A 76 25.23 -29.58 53.27
N ASN A 77 24.92 -28.34 53.67
CA ASN A 77 25.85 -27.26 54.10
C ASN A 77 26.87 -26.68 53.08
N GLN A 78 27.18 -25.37 53.04
CA GLN A 78 27.52 -24.48 54.15
C GLN A 78 27.48 -23.00 53.68
N ARG A 79 26.94 -22.11 54.53
CA ARG A 79 27.18 -20.65 54.53
C ARG A 79 28.58 -20.36 55.05
N ILE A 80 29.32 -19.39 54.48
CA ILE A 80 30.11 -18.38 55.23
C ILE A 80 30.14 -17.04 54.45
N THR A 81 29.77 -15.97 55.14
CA THR A 81 29.90 -14.52 54.83
C THR A 81 31.15 -13.92 55.49
N ILE A 82 31.45 -12.65 55.14
CA ILE A 82 32.24 -11.58 55.85
C ILE A 82 33.47 -11.16 55.02
N LYS A 83 33.88 -9.89 54.80
CA LYS A 83 33.39 -8.49 54.91
C LYS A 83 34.62 -7.60 54.54
N ASP A 84 34.41 -6.27 54.52
CA ASP A 84 35.38 -5.16 54.71
C ASP A 84 36.08 -4.65 53.43
N ARG A 85 36.20 -3.34 53.11
CA ARG A 85 36.18 -2.03 53.83
C ARG A 85 35.88 -0.91 52.79
N ALA A 86 35.02 0.09 53.01
CA ALA A 86 35.15 1.34 53.80
C ALA A 86 35.58 2.61 52.98
N ASN A 87 34.78 3.67 53.16
CA ASN A 87 34.63 5.03 52.58
C ASN A 87 35.67 6.08 53.14
N PRO A 88 35.48 7.43 53.07
CA PRO A 88 35.57 8.44 51.99
C PRO A 88 36.41 9.70 52.43
N THR A 89 36.41 10.86 51.72
CA THR A 89 36.51 12.27 52.25
C THR A 89 36.72 13.33 51.12
N GLU A 90 36.76 14.63 51.43
CA GLU A 90 35.77 15.73 51.27
C GLU A 90 36.55 17.07 51.06
N ARG A 91 35.91 18.15 50.54
CA ARG A 91 36.15 19.62 50.78
C ARG A 91 37.40 20.34 50.17
N ASN A 92 37.46 21.64 49.78
CA ASN A 92 36.61 22.86 49.91
C ASN A 92 37.19 24.12 49.15
N LYS A 93 36.37 25.22 49.03
CA LYS A 93 36.64 26.71 48.91
C LYS A 93 37.00 27.33 47.53
N ARG A 94 36.27 28.28 46.91
CA ARG A 94 35.83 29.71 47.17
C ARG A 94 36.87 30.82 46.89
N ASN A 95 36.64 31.71 45.89
CA ASN A 95 36.64 33.21 45.93
C ASN A 95 36.86 33.96 44.56
N LEU A 96 36.14 35.07 44.36
CA LEU A 96 36.12 36.13 43.30
C LEU A 96 37.18 37.28 43.58
N PRO A 97 37.25 38.48 42.90
CA PRO A 97 37.41 38.89 41.47
C PRO A 97 38.30 40.19 41.21
N VAL A 98 38.33 40.72 39.96
CA VAL A 98 38.58 42.14 39.49
C VAL A 98 40.01 42.75 39.34
N LEU A 99 40.31 43.28 38.13
CA LEU A 99 41.20 44.43 37.80
C LEU A 99 40.85 44.95 36.38
N ARG A 100 40.10 46.05 36.19
CA ARG A 100 40.40 47.50 36.13
C ARG A 100 40.82 48.06 34.74
N HIS A 101 40.07 49.09 34.33
CA HIS A 101 40.14 49.99 33.17
C HIS A 101 41.46 50.75 32.96
N CYS A 102 41.68 51.24 31.73
CA CYS A 102 42.09 52.62 31.41
C CYS A 102 41.53 53.07 30.04
N ILE A 103 41.30 54.38 29.92
CA ILE A 103 40.45 55.14 28.99
C ILE A 103 41.31 55.92 27.97
N ASP A 104 40.84 55.89 26.71
CA ASP A 104 40.82 56.88 25.60
C ASP A 104 42.01 57.75 25.14
N GLU A 105 41.82 58.21 23.89
CA GLU A 105 42.51 59.26 23.10
C GLU A 105 43.54 58.69 22.08
N GLU A 106 43.49 58.93 20.77
CA GLU A 106 42.67 59.77 19.90
C GLU A 106 42.86 59.28 18.45
N TRP A 107 41.75 59.19 17.72
CA TRP A 107 41.61 59.49 16.29
C TRP A 107 42.84 59.41 15.38
N LYS A 108 42.92 58.33 14.59
CA LYS A 108 43.32 58.38 13.17
C LYS A 108 42.75 57.19 12.39
N ASN A 109 41.64 57.48 11.71
CA ASN A 109 41.23 57.02 10.37
C ASN A 109 41.24 55.52 10.01
N ALA A 110 40.07 55.15 9.44
CA ALA A 110 39.82 54.09 8.47
C ALA A 110 39.62 52.67 9.02
N GLU A 111 38.34 52.31 9.21
CA GLU A 111 37.64 51.18 8.57
C GLU A 111 36.50 50.66 9.45
N GLN A 112 35.30 51.22 9.28
CA GLN A 112 34.06 50.60 9.74
C GLN A 112 33.35 49.90 8.56
N LYS A 113 32.99 48.62 8.79
CA LYS A 113 31.91 47.81 8.17
C LYS A 113 31.94 47.67 6.63
N PRO A 114 32.10 46.42 6.11
CA PRO A 114 30.90 45.71 5.66
C PRO A 114 31.02 44.17 5.65
N ARG A 115 30.24 43.46 6.49
CA ARG A 115 30.02 42.01 6.33
C ARG A 115 28.55 41.58 6.19
N LEU A 116 27.60 42.50 6.36
CA LEU A 116 26.16 42.20 6.25
C LEU A 116 25.52 42.56 4.90
N ILE A 117 26.17 43.41 4.09
CA ILE A 117 25.64 43.82 2.76
C ILE A 117 26.04 42.83 1.66
N LEU A 118 27.19 42.15 1.79
CA LEU A 118 27.72 41.25 0.77
C LEU A 118 26.91 39.94 0.62
N MET A 119 26.35 39.41 1.72
CA MET A 119 25.50 38.20 1.68
C MET A 119 24.10 38.46 1.10
N ALA A 120 23.54 39.66 1.32
CA ALA A 120 22.26 40.06 0.75
C ALA A 120 22.36 40.32 -0.76
N PHE A 121 23.49 40.87 -1.23
CA PHE A 121 23.74 41.13 -2.65
C PHE A 121 23.95 39.83 -3.45
N TRP A 122 24.57 38.80 -2.85
CA TRP A 122 24.74 37.50 -3.49
C TRP A 122 23.44 36.70 -3.62
N ARG A 123 22.53 36.76 -2.64
CA ARG A 123 21.22 36.08 -2.74
C ARG A 123 20.31 36.66 -3.83
N LYS A 124 20.35 37.99 -4.03
CA LYS A 124 19.48 38.67 -5.02
C LYS A 124 19.98 38.50 -6.46
N ASN A 125 21.29 38.52 -6.68
CA ASN A 125 21.86 38.39 -8.03
C ASN A 125 21.94 36.94 -8.53
N PHE A 126 22.07 35.94 -7.64
CA PHE A 126 22.03 34.52 -8.04
C PHE A 126 20.63 34.08 -8.49
N SER A 127 19.58 34.64 -7.88
CA SER A 127 18.19 34.42 -8.29
C SER A 127 17.90 35.00 -9.67
N CYS A 128 18.35 36.23 -9.96
CA CYS A 128 18.20 36.84 -11.29
C CYS A 128 19.02 36.12 -12.38
N PHE A 129 20.18 35.56 -12.05
CA PHE A 129 21.01 34.79 -12.99
C PHE A 129 20.38 33.43 -13.35
N LEU A 130 19.79 32.73 -12.36
CA LEU A 130 19.04 31.49 -12.59
C LEU A 130 17.74 31.71 -13.37
N LEU A 131 17.06 32.85 -13.15
CA LEU A 131 15.88 33.23 -13.94
C LEU A 131 16.26 33.52 -15.40
N ARG A 132 17.37 34.23 -15.66
CA ARG A 132 17.84 34.50 -17.03
C ARG A 132 18.33 33.23 -17.76
N LEU A 133 18.95 32.29 -17.06
CA LEU A 133 19.31 30.99 -17.65
C LEU A 133 18.07 30.15 -17.98
N ARG A 134 17.00 30.21 -17.17
CA ARG A 134 15.70 29.59 -17.49
C ARG A 134 15.03 30.22 -18.71
N THR A 135 15.10 31.54 -18.88
CA THR A 135 14.52 32.23 -20.05
C THR A 135 15.31 31.94 -21.33
N ILE A 136 16.64 31.82 -21.25
CA ILE A 136 17.47 31.49 -22.41
C ILE A 136 17.34 30.00 -22.78
N HIS A 137 17.13 29.10 -21.81
CA HIS A 137 16.83 27.69 -22.09
C HIS A 137 15.40 27.46 -22.61
N SER A 138 14.45 28.36 -22.31
CA SER A 138 13.09 28.28 -22.90
C SER A 138 13.00 28.84 -24.33
N SER A 139 13.96 29.66 -24.75
CA SER A 139 13.95 30.30 -26.08
C SER A 139 14.77 29.57 -27.15
N ILE A 140 15.46 28.49 -26.81
CA ILE A 140 16.28 27.69 -27.76
C ILE A 140 15.64 26.34 -28.13
N ASN A 141 14.49 25.99 -27.52
CA ASN A 141 13.76 24.73 -27.80
C ASN A 141 12.36 24.95 -28.39
N SER A 142 12.08 26.08 -29.06
CA SER A 142 10.76 26.35 -29.65
C SER A 142 10.49 25.66 -30.99
N GLU A 143 11.33 24.70 -31.39
CA GLU A 143 11.06 23.78 -32.50
C GLU A 143 11.40 22.33 -32.07
N GLY A 144 10.90 21.93 -30.90
CA GLY A 144 10.86 20.52 -30.49
C GLY A 144 9.43 20.02 -30.57
N THR A 145 9.20 18.95 -31.32
CA THR A 145 7.97 18.14 -31.34
C THR A 145 7.29 18.14 -29.98
N ALA A 146 6.05 18.62 -29.90
CA ALA A 146 5.25 18.56 -28.68
C ALA A 146 5.29 17.12 -28.17
N ALA A 147 5.93 16.90 -27.01
CA ALA A 147 5.93 15.59 -26.37
C ALA A 147 4.47 15.28 -26.04
N HIS A 148 3.84 14.42 -26.85
CA HIS A 148 2.50 13.92 -26.61
C HIS A 148 2.49 13.31 -25.21
N THR A 149 1.87 14.01 -24.25
CA THR A 149 1.84 13.56 -22.86
C THR A 149 0.85 12.43 -22.78
N GLN A 150 1.38 11.23 -22.80
CA GLN A 150 0.64 10.00 -22.63
C GLN A 150 0.17 9.86 -21.18
N LEU A 151 -1.12 9.55 -20.98
CA LEU A 151 -1.71 9.33 -19.66
C LEU A 151 -2.09 7.86 -19.48
N LEU A 152 -2.09 7.41 -18.22
CA LEU A 152 -2.59 6.09 -17.83
C LEU A 152 -4.12 6.12 -17.66
N GLY A 153 -4.81 5.21 -18.33
CA GLY A 153 -6.21 4.87 -18.12
C GLY A 153 -6.35 3.48 -17.52
N ILE A 154 -7.34 3.31 -16.63
CA ILE A 154 -7.72 2.04 -16.01
C ILE A 154 -9.20 1.84 -16.29
N HIS A 155 -9.55 0.84 -17.09
CA HIS A 155 -10.94 0.44 -17.31
C HIS A 155 -11.23 -0.86 -16.56
N VAL A 156 -12.39 -0.92 -15.92
CA VAL A 156 -12.90 -2.11 -15.25
C VAL A 156 -14.29 -2.43 -15.76
N LEU A 157 -14.50 -3.72 -16.07
CA LEU A 157 -15.77 -4.25 -16.53
C LEU A 157 -16.20 -5.44 -15.67
N HIS A 158 -17.48 -5.46 -15.29
CA HIS A 158 -18.18 -6.58 -14.67
C HIS A 158 -19.53 -6.75 -15.38
N CYS A 159 -19.73 -7.87 -16.08
CA CYS A 159 -20.93 -8.12 -16.87
C CYS A 159 -21.23 -9.64 -16.97
N PRO A 160 -22.40 -10.03 -17.49
CA PRO A 160 -22.61 -11.41 -17.92
C PRO A 160 -21.56 -11.86 -18.93
N ASP A 161 -21.11 -13.11 -18.82
CA ASP A 161 -20.11 -13.67 -19.74
C ASP A 161 -20.73 -14.01 -21.10
N VAL A 162 -20.17 -13.42 -22.17
CA VAL A 162 -20.58 -13.66 -23.56
C VAL A 162 -19.38 -13.54 -24.49
N VAL A 163 -19.46 -14.23 -25.63
CA VAL A 163 -18.43 -14.14 -26.67
C VAL A 163 -18.31 -12.69 -27.18
N GLY A 164 -17.07 -12.20 -27.29
CA GLY A 164 -16.75 -10.92 -27.93
C GLY A 164 -16.44 -9.76 -26.97
N ILE A 165 -16.57 -9.93 -25.65
CA ILE A 165 -16.27 -8.88 -24.66
C ILE A 165 -14.83 -8.36 -24.82
N VAL A 166 -13.85 -9.24 -24.70
CA VAL A 166 -12.41 -8.89 -24.81
C VAL A 166 -12.09 -8.26 -26.16
N SER A 167 -12.71 -8.75 -27.25
CA SER A 167 -12.51 -8.19 -28.59
C SER A 167 -13.03 -6.77 -28.67
N LYS A 168 -14.24 -6.48 -28.15
CA LYS A 168 -14.85 -5.15 -28.24
C LYS A 168 -14.18 -4.13 -27.34
N VAL A 169 -13.74 -4.54 -26.14
CA VAL A 169 -12.96 -3.68 -25.25
C VAL A 169 -11.62 -3.33 -25.88
N SER A 170 -10.87 -4.33 -26.37
CA SER A 170 -9.56 -4.08 -26.98
C SER A 170 -9.65 -3.30 -28.30
N GLU A 171 -10.66 -3.57 -29.13
CA GLU A 171 -10.96 -2.79 -30.34
C GLU A 171 -11.28 -1.33 -30.01
N CYS A 172 -12.10 -1.06 -28.99
CA CYS A 172 -12.42 0.30 -28.54
C CYS A 172 -11.17 1.09 -28.16
N ILE A 173 -10.29 0.48 -27.36
CA ILE A 173 -9.01 1.09 -26.93
C ILE A 173 -8.09 1.34 -28.13
N ALA A 174 -7.91 0.33 -28.99
CA ALA A 174 -7.04 0.42 -30.15
C ALA A 174 -7.55 1.43 -31.20
N PHE A 175 -8.86 1.52 -31.41
CA PHE A 175 -9.49 2.46 -32.34
C PHE A 175 -9.19 3.92 -31.96
N ARG A 176 -8.97 4.19 -30.68
CA ARG A 176 -8.60 5.50 -30.13
C ARG A 176 -7.09 5.74 -30.11
N GLY A 177 -6.30 4.83 -30.69
CA GLY A 177 -4.85 4.92 -30.75
C GLY A 177 -4.16 4.65 -29.41
N ALA A 178 -4.87 4.11 -28.42
CA ALA A 178 -4.32 3.78 -27.11
C ALA A 178 -3.68 2.38 -27.11
N ASN A 179 -2.67 2.19 -26.27
CA ASN A 179 -1.96 0.92 -26.13
C ASN A 179 -2.24 0.29 -24.76
N ILE A 180 -2.63 -0.98 -24.74
CA ILE A 180 -2.85 -1.73 -23.50
C ILE A 180 -1.50 -2.17 -22.93
N HIS A 181 -1.24 -1.85 -21.67
CA HIS A 181 -0.05 -2.28 -20.93
C HIS A 181 -0.27 -3.59 -20.17
N SER A 182 -1.46 -3.73 -19.58
CA SER A 182 -1.82 -4.90 -18.79
C SER A 182 -3.31 -5.15 -18.96
N VAL A 183 -3.67 -6.42 -19.08
CA VAL A 183 -5.06 -6.87 -19.06
C VAL A 183 -5.15 -8.07 -18.14
N ASP A 184 -6.09 -8.00 -17.21
CA ASP A 184 -6.47 -9.10 -16.35
C ASP A 184 -7.92 -9.48 -16.67
N VAL A 185 -8.17 -10.78 -16.84
CA VAL A 185 -9.50 -11.31 -17.12
C VAL A 185 -9.75 -12.47 -16.17
N PHE A 186 -10.94 -12.47 -15.55
CA PHE A 186 -11.39 -13.56 -14.71
C PHE A 186 -12.82 -13.95 -15.09
N VAL A 187 -13.00 -15.22 -15.45
CA VAL A 187 -14.29 -15.85 -15.70
C VAL A 187 -14.35 -17.08 -14.80
N PRO A 188 -15.24 -17.12 -13.80
CA PRO A 188 -15.36 -18.28 -12.93
C PRO A 188 -16.02 -19.44 -13.66
N GLU A 189 -15.54 -20.66 -13.39
CA GLU A 189 -16.14 -21.88 -13.96
C GLU A 189 -17.61 -22.03 -13.57
N ASN A 190 -18.44 -22.45 -14.53
CA ASN A 190 -19.87 -22.70 -14.36
C ASN A 190 -20.68 -21.48 -13.87
N LYS A 191 -20.21 -20.26 -14.17
CA LYS A 191 -20.90 -19.01 -13.86
C LYS A 191 -21.02 -18.17 -15.13
N GLN A 192 -22.13 -17.45 -15.26
CA GLN A 192 -22.38 -16.52 -16.37
C GLN A 192 -21.95 -15.11 -15.99
N VAL A 193 -20.67 -14.94 -15.63
CA VAL A 193 -20.14 -13.65 -15.19
C VAL A 193 -18.69 -13.47 -15.65
N PHE A 194 -18.36 -12.25 -16.04
CA PHE A 194 -17.08 -11.85 -16.59
C PHE A 194 -16.55 -10.63 -15.84
N TYR A 195 -15.26 -10.67 -15.48
CA TYR A 195 -14.54 -9.56 -14.91
C TYR A 195 -13.31 -9.24 -15.75
N SER A 196 -13.06 -7.97 -16.02
CA SER A 196 -11.78 -7.54 -16.57
C SER A 196 -11.30 -6.22 -16.01
N ARG A 197 -9.97 -6.07 -16.00
CA ARG A 197 -9.28 -4.81 -15.71
C ARG A 197 -8.23 -4.58 -16.78
N SER A 198 -8.31 -3.43 -17.45
CA SER A 198 -7.40 -3.03 -18.52
C SER A 198 -6.66 -1.77 -18.09
N GLU A 199 -5.33 -1.85 -18.02
CA GLU A 199 -4.46 -0.69 -17.92
C GLU A 199 -3.95 -0.34 -19.32
N PHE A 200 -4.17 0.89 -19.75
CA PHE A 200 -3.78 1.36 -21.08
C PHE A 200 -3.20 2.77 -21.01
N VAL A 201 -2.37 3.10 -21.98
CA VAL A 201 -1.83 4.44 -22.13
C VAL A 201 -2.39 5.07 -23.40
N PHE A 202 -2.82 6.32 -23.29
CA PHE A 202 -3.51 7.04 -24.36
C PHE A 202 -3.02 8.48 -24.46
N ASP A 203 -3.20 9.09 -25.62
CA ASP A 203 -3.03 10.53 -25.82
C ASP A 203 -4.37 11.24 -25.59
N PRO A 204 -4.48 12.15 -24.60
CA PRO A 204 -5.70 12.92 -24.36
C PRO A 204 -6.19 13.74 -25.57
N ALA A 205 -5.30 14.10 -26.49
CA ALA A 205 -5.68 14.79 -27.72
C ALA A 205 -6.44 13.84 -28.69
N SER A 206 -6.09 12.56 -28.69
CA SER A 206 -6.73 11.52 -29.54
C SER A 206 -7.96 10.91 -28.88
N TRP A 207 -7.99 10.85 -27.55
CA TRP A 207 -9.11 10.32 -26.78
C TRP A 207 -9.49 11.25 -25.62
N PRO A 208 -10.27 12.31 -25.91
CA PRO A 208 -10.76 13.23 -24.88
C PRO A 208 -11.61 12.52 -23.82
N ARG A 209 -11.63 13.07 -22.60
CA ARG A 209 -12.23 12.41 -21.43
C ARG A 209 -13.73 12.12 -21.59
N ASP A 210 -14.49 13.07 -22.09
CA ASP A 210 -15.93 12.95 -22.34
C ASP A 210 -16.23 11.86 -23.38
N VAL A 211 -15.38 11.74 -24.40
CA VAL A 211 -15.47 10.71 -25.42
C VAL A 211 -15.14 9.34 -24.83
N MET A 212 -14.10 9.24 -24.01
CA MET A 212 -13.72 8.02 -23.29
C MET A 212 -14.83 7.50 -22.37
N ASP A 213 -15.45 8.40 -21.59
CA ASP A 213 -16.57 8.05 -20.73
C ASP A 213 -17.75 7.51 -21.56
N ASN A 214 -18.06 8.14 -22.70
CA ASN A 214 -19.11 7.67 -23.61
C ASN A 214 -18.80 6.31 -24.24
N ASP A 215 -17.56 6.09 -24.69
CA ASP A 215 -17.14 4.83 -25.30
C ASP A 215 -17.28 3.66 -24.32
N PHE A 216 -16.75 3.79 -23.11
CA PHE A 216 -16.85 2.75 -22.09
C PHE A 216 -18.25 2.60 -21.51
N MET A 217 -19.06 3.66 -21.49
CA MET A 217 -20.49 3.57 -21.20
C MET A 217 -21.22 2.73 -22.28
N ASN A 218 -20.89 2.93 -23.56
CA ASN A 218 -21.50 2.16 -24.65
C ASN A 218 -21.11 0.68 -24.60
N ILE A 219 -19.85 0.36 -24.26
CA ILE A 219 -19.42 -1.01 -23.97
C ILE A 219 -20.22 -1.59 -22.80
N GLY A 220 -20.41 -0.82 -21.72
CA GLY A 220 -21.22 -1.25 -20.58
C GLY A 220 -22.66 -1.56 -20.98
N LYS A 221 -23.30 -0.72 -21.80
CA LYS A 221 -24.65 -0.96 -22.32
C LYS A 221 -24.72 -2.18 -23.23
N LEU A 222 -23.76 -2.34 -24.13
CA LEU A 222 -23.70 -3.44 -25.08
C LEU A 222 -23.70 -4.81 -24.37
N PHE A 223 -22.96 -4.92 -23.27
CA PHE A 223 -22.82 -6.17 -22.51
C PHE A 223 -23.68 -6.22 -21.25
N GLN A 224 -24.62 -5.29 -21.06
CA GLN A 224 -25.47 -5.22 -19.87
C GLN A 224 -24.65 -5.26 -18.56
N ALA A 225 -23.55 -4.52 -18.53
CA ALA A 225 -22.61 -4.55 -17.44
C ALA A 225 -23.23 -4.02 -16.15
N GLU A 226 -23.03 -4.75 -15.05
CA GLU A 226 -23.28 -4.24 -13.70
C GLU A 226 -22.30 -3.12 -13.36
N ARG A 227 -21.08 -3.18 -13.91
CA ARG A 227 -20.06 -2.14 -13.74
C ARG A 227 -19.25 -1.95 -15.01
N SER A 228 -19.16 -0.73 -15.50
CA SER A 228 -18.18 -0.29 -16.50
C SER A 228 -17.65 1.06 -16.05
N VAL A 229 -16.42 1.11 -15.54
CA VAL A 229 -15.83 2.32 -14.95
C VAL A 229 -14.46 2.53 -15.55
N VAL A 230 -14.17 3.78 -15.91
CA VAL A 230 -12.85 4.22 -16.35
C VAL A 230 -12.29 5.29 -15.43
N ARG A 231 -11.02 5.15 -15.05
CA ARG A 231 -10.27 6.12 -14.24
C ARG A 231 -9.00 6.53 -14.96
N VAL A 232 -8.65 7.80 -14.88
CA VAL A 232 -7.38 8.37 -15.35
C VAL A 232 -6.72 8.99 -14.12
N PRO A 233 -5.81 8.27 -13.43
CA PRO A 233 -5.32 8.68 -12.10
C PRO A 233 -4.73 10.10 -12.03
N ASP A 234 -4.09 10.56 -13.11
CA ASP A 234 -3.46 11.88 -13.16
C ASP A 234 -4.45 13.02 -13.47
N ALA A 235 -5.66 12.71 -13.95
CA ALA A 235 -6.69 13.69 -14.31
C ALA A 235 -7.89 13.66 -13.37
N ASP A 236 -8.19 12.51 -12.78
CA ASP A 236 -9.36 12.32 -11.93
C ASP A 236 -9.05 12.71 -10.47
N PRO A 237 -10.05 13.20 -9.73
CA PRO A 237 -9.88 13.45 -8.31
C PRO A 237 -9.53 12.15 -7.58
N LYS A 238 -8.57 12.26 -6.65
CA LYS A 238 -8.23 11.18 -5.71
C LYS A 238 -9.46 10.81 -4.89
N PHE A 239 -9.51 9.56 -4.46
CA PHE A 239 -10.54 9.12 -3.53
C PHE A 239 -10.40 9.86 -2.21
N LYS A 240 -11.49 10.44 -1.72
CA LYS A 240 -11.57 11.08 -0.40
C LYS A 240 -11.92 10.02 0.64
N ILE A 241 -11.12 9.90 1.69
CA ILE A 241 -11.35 8.94 2.77
C ILE A 241 -11.53 9.65 4.11
N SER A 242 -12.35 9.09 4.98
CA SER A 242 -12.29 9.38 6.42
C SER A 242 -11.79 8.14 7.16
N ILE A 243 -10.95 8.37 8.18
CA ILE A 243 -10.30 7.31 8.92
C ILE A 243 -10.87 7.29 10.34
N LEU A 244 -11.42 6.15 10.75
CA LEU A 244 -11.83 5.91 12.13
C LEU A 244 -10.73 5.12 12.84
N ALA A 245 -10.33 5.56 14.03
CA ALA A 245 -9.30 4.92 14.83
C ALA A 245 -9.66 4.91 16.31
N SER A 246 -9.23 3.89 17.07
CA SER A 246 -9.37 3.87 18.52
C SER A 246 -8.05 4.26 19.20
N LYS A 247 -7.62 3.52 20.22
CA LYS A 247 -6.43 3.82 21.03
C LYS A 247 -5.12 3.50 20.32
N GLN A 248 -5.09 2.46 19.47
CA GLN A 248 -3.88 2.02 18.79
C GLN A 248 -3.61 2.86 17.55
N ASP A 249 -2.37 3.30 17.40
CA ASP A 249 -1.97 4.28 16.37
C ASP A 249 -1.31 3.68 15.15
N HIS A 250 -0.78 2.47 15.22
CA HIS A 250 0.15 1.93 14.22
C HIS A 250 -0.43 1.96 12.80
N CYS A 251 -1.68 1.51 12.60
CA CYS A 251 -2.35 1.57 11.30
C CYS A 251 -2.64 3.00 10.85
N LEU A 252 -3.13 3.87 11.74
CA LEU A 252 -3.41 5.27 11.42
C LEU A 252 -2.12 6.00 10.98
N VAL A 253 -1.03 5.82 11.73
CA VAL A 253 0.27 6.42 11.44
C VAL A 253 0.82 5.94 10.09
N ASP A 254 0.71 4.65 9.78
CA ASP A 254 1.19 4.12 8.48
C ASP A 254 0.38 4.69 7.31
N VAL A 255 -0.94 4.82 7.45
CA VAL A 255 -1.80 5.44 6.43
C VAL A 255 -1.45 6.92 6.24
N LEU A 256 -1.32 7.68 7.33
CA LEU A 256 -0.95 9.10 7.30
C LEU A 256 0.42 9.32 6.65
N HIS A 257 1.42 8.50 7.02
CA HIS A 257 2.75 8.58 6.45
C HIS A 257 2.77 8.15 4.98
N GLY A 258 2.04 7.09 4.62
CA GLY A 258 1.90 6.66 3.23
C GLY A 258 1.24 7.73 2.35
N TRP A 259 0.27 8.46 2.89
CA TRP A 259 -0.35 9.60 2.23
C TRP A 259 0.62 10.77 2.04
N GLN A 260 1.34 11.18 3.09
CA GLN A 260 2.29 12.29 3.02
C GLN A 260 3.44 12.03 2.02
N ASP A 261 3.88 10.78 1.88
CA ASP A 261 4.91 10.40 0.89
C ASP A 261 4.37 10.27 -0.54
N GLY A 262 3.06 10.44 -0.76
CA GLY A 262 2.43 10.22 -2.07
C GLY A 262 2.30 8.74 -2.47
N ARG A 263 2.56 7.80 -1.56
CA ARG A 263 2.46 6.35 -1.80
C ARG A 263 1.03 5.83 -1.74
N LEU A 264 0.12 6.58 -1.11
CA LEU A 264 -1.32 6.30 -1.09
C LEU A 264 -2.08 7.35 -1.91
N PRO A 265 -2.76 6.96 -3.01
CA PRO A 265 -3.41 7.88 -3.93
C PRO A 265 -4.80 8.32 -3.44
N VAL A 266 -4.87 8.86 -2.23
CA VAL A 266 -6.09 9.33 -1.57
C VAL A 266 -5.95 10.76 -1.08
N ASP A 267 -7.07 11.41 -0.81
CA ASP A 267 -7.18 12.61 0.00
C ASP A 267 -7.83 12.26 1.34
N ILE A 268 -7.29 12.75 2.46
CA ILE A 268 -7.81 12.46 3.79
C ILE A 268 -8.73 13.60 4.21
N ASN A 269 -10.03 13.31 4.30
CA ASN A 269 -11.07 14.25 4.70
C ASN A 269 -11.00 14.57 6.21
N CYS A 270 -10.93 13.53 7.05
CA CYS A 270 -10.76 13.70 8.49
C CYS A 270 -10.32 12.39 9.18
N VAL A 271 -9.88 12.53 10.43
CA VAL A 271 -9.68 11.41 11.36
C VAL A 271 -10.69 11.53 12.50
N ILE A 272 -11.42 10.46 12.78
CA ILE A 272 -12.40 10.39 13.87
C ILE A 272 -11.93 9.35 14.87
N SER A 273 -11.98 9.66 16.17
CA SER A 273 -11.60 8.71 17.20
C SER A 273 -12.50 8.76 18.42
N ASN A 274 -12.74 7.59 19.01
CA ASN A 274 -13.45 7.47 20.27
C ASN A 274 -12.58 7.71 21.52
N HIS A 275 -11.30 8.02 21.33
CA HIS A 275 -10.37 8.38 22.38
C HIS A 275 -9.85 9.78 22.16
N ASP A 276 -9.72 10.55 23.24
CA ASP A 276 -9.05 11.84 23.18
C ASP A 276 -7.54 11.63 23.02
N ARG A 277 -6.89 12.55 22.30
CA ARG A 277 -5.45 12.57 22.10
C ARG A 277 -4.93 13.88 22.62
N SER A 278 -4.05 13.79 23.61
CA SER A 278 -3.46 14.98 24.20
C SER A 278 -2.85 15.88 23.11
N PRO A 279 -2.97 17.21 23.28
CA PRO A 279 -2.23 18.14 22.46
C PRO A 279 -0.75 17.75 22.46
N ASN A 280 -0.07 17.89 21.32
CA ASN A 280 1.35 17.55 21.12
C ASN A 280 1.72 16.06 20.93
N THR A 281 0.75 15.14 20.83
CA THR A 281 1.09 13.79 20.35
C THR A 281 1.58 13.84 18.90
N HIS A 282 2.38 12.84 18.49
CA HIS A 282 2.92 12.77 17.12
C HIS A 282 1.80 12.74 16.06
N VAL A 283 0.67 12.07 16.35
CA VAL A 283 -0.52 12.06 15.48
C VAL A 283 -1.14 13.46 15.39
N VAL A 284 -1.46 14.09 16.52
CA VAL A 284 -2.14 15.41 16.52
C VAL A 284 -1.28 16.45 15.81
N ARG A 285 0.02 16.52 16.08
CA ARG A 285 0.95 17.44 15.39
C ARG A 285 1.01 17.17 13.89
N PHE A 286 0.96 15.91 13.47
CA PHE A 286 0.92 15.55 12.05
C PHE A 286 -0.36 16.07 11.39
N LEU A 287 -1.51 15.83 12.02
CA LEU A 287 -2.82 16.24 11.50
C LEU A 287 -2.92 17.76 11.39
N GLU A 288 -2.54 18.49 12.45
CA GLU A 288 -2.52 19.96 12.49
C GLU A 288 -1.61 20.55 11.40
N ARG A 289 -0.37 20.05 11.28
CA ARG A 289 0.59 20.52 10.26
C ARG A 289 0.06 20.36 8.84
N ASN A 290 -0.72 19.31 8.58
CA ASN A 290 -1.25 19.01 7.25
C ASN A 290 -2.72 19.50 7.07
N GLY A 291 -3.29 20.21 8.04
CA GLY A 291 -4.65 20.72 7.97
C GLY A 291 -5.73 19.63 7.93
N ILE A 292 -5.46 18.43 8.46
CA ILE A 292 -6.42 17.32 8.51
C ILE A 292 -7.23 17.42 9.81
N PRO A 293 -8.56 17.58 9.76
CA PRO A 293 -9.39 17.66 10.95
C PRO A 293 -9.34 16.36 11.79
N TYR A 294 -9.24 16.53 13.11
CA TYR A 294 -9.37 15.45 14.09
C TYR A 294 -10.65 15.66 14.92
N TYR A 295 -11.52 14.66 14.97
CA TYR A 295 -12.76 14.70 15.75
C TYR A 295 -12.73 13.67 16.86
N PHE A 296 -12.71 14.14 18.10
CA PHE A 296 -12.91 13.30 19.28
C PHE A 296 -14.41 13.06 19.50
N MET A 297 -14.83 11.80 19.35
CA MET A 297 -16.22 11.35 19.47
C MET A 297 -16.31 10.24 20.53
N PRO A 298 -16.35 10.57 21.83
CA PRO A 298 -16.38 9.56 22.89
C PRO A 298 -17.60 8.65 22.73
N THR A 299 -17.35 7.35 22.63
CA THR A 299 -18.39 6.32 22.53
C THR A 299 -18.55 5.56 23.84
N SER A 300 -19.78 5.16 24.15
CA SER A 300 -20.12 4.23 25.22
C SER A 300 -20.95 3.07 24.68
N SER A 301 -21.29 2.10 25.54
CA SER A 301 -22.20 1.02 25.16
C SER A 301 -23.61 1.51 24.80
N VAL A 302 -24.00 2.69 25.27
CA VAL A 302 -25.33 3.29 25.06
C VAL A 302 -25.33 4.30 23.92
N ASP A 303 -24.26 5.10 23.80
CA ASP A 303 -24.13 6.13 22.77
C ASP A 303 -22.86 5.91 21.93
N LYS A 304 -23.06 5.50 20.68
CA LYS A 304 -21.98 5.29 19.70
C LYS A 304 -21.67 6.52 18.85
N ARG A 305 -22.41 7.64 19.02
CA ARG A 305 -22.22 8.89 18.25
C ARG A 305 -22.34 8.70 16.73
N GLU A 306 -23.01 7.63 16.30
CA GLU A 306 -23.05 7.21 14.90
C GLU A 306 -23.71 8.26 13.99
N LYS A 307 -24.69 9.02 14.49
CA LYS A 307 -25.34 10.10 13.74
C LYS A 307 -24.36 11.24 13.43
N GLU A 308 -23.56 11.65 14.41
CA GLU A 308 -22.53 12.66 14.24
C GLU A 308 -21.41 12.18 13.32
N ILE A 309 -20.95 10.94 13.50
CA ILE A 309 -19.96 10.33 12.61
C ILE A 309 -20.47 10.32 11.17
N LEU A 310 -21.70 9.86 10.93
CA LEU A 310 -22.32 9.87 9.59
C LEU A 310 -22.28 11.26 8.95
N ASN A 311 -22.59 12.32 9.70
CA ASN A 311 -22.55 13.68 9.17
C ASN A 311 -21.15 14.12 8.74
N LEU A 312 -20.11 13.75 9.49
CA LEU A 312 -18.72 14.10 9.20
C LEU A 312 -18.17 13.36 7.97
N VAL A 313 -18.64 12.15 7.73
CA VAL A 313 -18.08 11.26 6.69
C VAL A 313 -18.82 11.29 5.36
N LYS A 314 -19.97 11.98 5.26
CA LYS A 314 -20.80 12.09 4.03
C LYS A 314 -19.99 12.41 2.76
N GLY A 315 -19.00 13.28 2.88
CA GLY A 315 -18.14 13.70 1.77
C GLY A 315 -17.01 12.73 1.38
N SER A 316 -16.88 11.59 2.07
CA SER A 316 -15.88 10.56 1.76
C SER A 316 -16.43 9.55 0.75
N ASP A 317 -15.58 9.05 -0.13
CA ASP A 317 -15.91 7.99 -1.09
C ASP A 317 -15.97 6.62 -0.41
N PHE A 318 -15.10 6.37 0.57
CA PHE A 318 -15.13 5.18 1.43
C PHE A 318 -14.53 5.48 2.81
N LEU A 319 -14.81 4.60 3.77
CA LEU A 319 -14.26 4.67 5.12
C LEU A 319 -13.14 3.66 5.34
N VAL A 320 -12.20 4.04 6.20
CA VAL A 320 -11.13 3.16 6.68
C VAL A 320 -11.23 3.02 8.19
N LEU A 321 -11.41 1.80 8.67
CA LEU A 321 -11.34 1.49 10.10
C LEU A 321 -9.90 1.08 10.43
N ALA A 322 -9.07 2.04 10.79
CA ALA A 322 -7.68 1.81 11.20
C ALA A 322 -7.64 1.38 12.67
N ARG A 323 -7.97 0.10 12.92
CA ARG A 323 -8.13 -0.46 14.28
C ARG A 323 -9.16 0.31 15.10
N TYR A 324 -10.30 0.61 14.50
CA TYR A 324 -11.47 1.12 15.22
C TYR A 324 -12.18 -0.04 15.93
N MET A 325 -12.27 0.04 17.26
CA MET A 325 -12.67 -1.10 18.11
C MET A 325 -14.17 -1.10 18.46
N GLN A 326 -14.96 -0.16 17.92
CA GLN A 326 -16.41 -0.13 18.11
C GLN A 326 -17.11 -0.80 16.93
N VAL A 327 -18.09 -1.66 17.23
CA VAL A 327 -18.94 -2.29 16.21
C VAL A 327 -19.89 -1.23 15.65
N LEU A 328 -19.87 -1.01 14.33
CA LEU A 328 -20.81 -0.15 13.63
C LEU A 328 -22.19 -0.82 13.54
N SER A 329 -23.27 -0.08 13.83
CA SER A 329 -24.63 -0.61 13.74
C SER A 329 -25.09 -0.79 12.29
N ALA A 330 -26.11 -1.64 12.08
CA ALA A 330 -26.76 -1.78 10.78
C ALA A 330 -27.30 -0.45 10.24
N ASN A 331 -27.86 0.40 11.11
CA ASN A 331 -28.35 1.73 10.75
C ASN A 331 -27.22 2.65 10.27
N PHE A 332 -26.02 2.54 10.85
CA PHE A 332 -24.85 3.27 10.37
C PHE A 332 -24.44 2.79 8.97
N LEU A 333 -24.35 1.47 8.77
CA LEU A 333 -23.96 0.90 7.48
C LEU A 333 -24.94 1.28 6.36
N GLU A 334 -26.24 1.17 6.63
CA GLU A 334 -27.30 1.58 5.70
C GLU A 334 -27.28 3.09 5.44
N GLY A 335 -27.16 3.90 6.51
CA GLY A 335 -27.11 5.35 6.40
C GLY A 335 -25.86 5.89 5.71
N TYR A 336 -24.72 5.18 5.78
CA TYR A 336 -23.50 5.55 5.07
C TYR A 336 -23.56 5.17 3.60
N GLY A 337 -24.03 3.96 3.29
CA GLY A 337 -24.33 3.51 1.92
C GLY A 337 -23.13 3.40 0.97
N LYS A 338 -21.89 3.45 1.49
CA LYS A 338 -20.65 3.29 0.72
C LYS A 338 -19.71 2.28 1.40
N ASP A 339 -18.65 1.91 0.70
CA ASP A 339 -17.71 0.90 1.18
C ASP A 339 -16.98 1.35 2.46
N ILE A 340 -16.74 0.38 3.34
CA ILE A 340 -15.95 0.55 4.56
C ILE A 340 -14.91 -0.58 4.59
N ILE A 341 -13.63 -0.23 4.62
CA ILE A 341 -12.52 -1.17 4.69
C ILE A 341 -12.04 -1.26 6.13
N ASN A 342 -12.03 -2.47 6.70
CA ASN A 342 -11.56 -2.74 8.04
C ASN A 342 -10.26 -3.54 8.05
N ILE A 343 -9.41 -3.32 9.06
CA ILE A 343 -8.29 -4.22 9.38
C ILE A 343 -8.63 -5.05 10.62
N HIS A 344 -8.70 -6.36 10.44
CA HIS A 344 -8.80 -7.34 11.49
C HIS A 344 -7.41 -7.94 11.82
N HIS A 345 -7.16 -8.11 13.12
CA HIS A 345 -5.86 -8.49 13.68
C HIS A 345 -5.65 -9.99 13.76
N GLY A 346 -5.74 -10.66 12.63
CA GLY A 346 -5.62 -12.11 12.58
C GLY A 346 -5.92 -12.63 11.19
N LEU A 347 -5.67 -13.93 11.00
CA LEU A 347 -6.34 -14.67 9.95
C LEU A 347 -7.74 -14.98 10.44
N LEU A 348 -8.75 -14.32 9.87
CA LEU A 348 -10.13 -14.73 10.07
C LEU A 348 -10.27 -16.20 9.66
N PRO A 349 -10.91 -17.07 10.47
CA PRO A 349 -11.75 -16.79 11.65
C PRO A 349 -11.08 -16.99 13.04
N SER A 350 -9.75 -16.95 13.17
CA SER A 350 -9.05 -17.36 14.41
C SER A 350 -8.93 -16.25 15.48
N PHE A 351 -9.01 -16.63 16.77
CA PHE A 351 -8.82 -15.80 18.00
C PHE A 351 -9.81 -14.63 18.19
N LYS A 352 -11.01 -14.95 18.70
CA LYS A 352 -12.04 -13.96 19.08
C LYS A 352 -11.81 -13.42 20.51
N GLY A 353 -12.33 -12.22 20.79
CA GLY A 353 -12.38 -11.65 22.15
C GLY A 353 -11.22 -10.72 22.50
N SER A 354 -10.98 -10.51 23.80
CA SER A 354 -10.02 -9.51 24.28
C SER A 354 -8.56 -9.98 24.20
N ASN A 355 -7.66 -9.07 23.83
CA ASN A 355 -6.21 -9.30 23.74
C ASN A 355 -5.79 -10.49 22.85
N PRO A 356 -6.20 -10.47 21.57
CA PRO A 356 -5.92 -11.51 20.56
C PRO A 356 -4.43 -11.84 20.43
N ALA A 357 -3.55 -10.83 20.46
CA ALA A 357 -2.11 -11.01 20.31
C ALA A 357 -1.52 -11.82 21.47
N LYS A 358 -1.94 -11.52 22.71
CA LYS A 358 -1.52 -12.32 23.87
C LYS A 358 -2.08 -13.74 23.81
N GLN A 359 -3.34 -13.92 23.38
CA GLN A 359 -3.90 -15.27 23.21
C GLN A 359 -3.09 -16.10 22.21
N ALA A 360 -2.76 -15.51 21.06
CA ALA A 360 -1.96 -16.18 20.03
C ALA A 360 -0.52 -16.47 20.52
N TYR A 361 0.07 -15.54 21.28
CA TYR A 361 1.37 -15.73 21.93
C TYR A 361 1.34 -16.90 22.92
N ASP A 362 0.39 -16.90 23.85
CA ASP A 362 0.22 -17.93 24.88
C ASP A 362 -0.10 -19.29 24.27
N ALA A 363 -0.85 -19.33 23.17
CA ALA A 363 -1.14 -20.54 22.39
C ALA A 363 0.09 -21.08 21.62
N GLY A 364 1.19 -20.31 21.56
CA GLY A 364 2.42 -20.73 20.92
C GLY A 364 2.30 -20.91 19.40
N VAL A 365 1.45 -20.12 18.73
CA VAL A 365 1.29 -20.18 17.27
C VAL A 365 2.64 -19.99 16.57
N LYS A 366 2.74 -20.50 15.33
CA LYS A 366 3.96 -20.37 14.49
C LYS A 366 3.77 -19.43 13.31
N LEU A 367 2.54 -18.97 13.12
CA LEU A 367 2.13 -17.98 12.14
C LEU A 367 1.14 -17.04 12.80
N ILE A 368 1.31 -15.75 12.52
CA ILE A 368 0.32 -14.70 12.79
C ILE A 368 -0.18 -14.15 11.46
N GLY A 369 -1.32 -13.48 11.48
CA GLY A 369 -1.91 -12.91 10.28
C GLY A 369 -2.60 -11.59 10.50
N ALA A 370 -2.95 -10.95 9.40
CA ALA A 370 -3.81 -9.79 9.35
C ALA A 370 -4.74 -9.91 8.14
N THR A 371 -5.99 -9.48 8.30
CA THR A 371 -7.00 -9.59 7.25
C THR A 371 -7.68 -8.24 7.06
N THR A 372 -7.69 -7.73 5.84
CA THR A 372 -8.59 -6.65 5.46
C THR A 372 -9.81 -7.17 4.76
N HIS A 373 -10.95 -6.54 5.02
CA HIS A 373 -12.22 -6.92 4.44
C HIS A 373 -13.16 -5.71 4.36
N PHE A 374 -14.17 -5.80 3.50
CA PHE A 374 -15.29 -4.87 3.55
C PHE A 374 -16.14 -5.13 4.80
N VAL A 375 -16.67 -4.09 5.43
CA VAL A 375 -17.58 -4.25 6.57
C VAL A 375 -18.98 -4.57 6.06
N THR A 376 -19.60 -5.59 6.64
CA THR A 376 -21.00 -5.97 6.43
C THR A 376 -21.74 -5.98 7.77
N PRO A 377 -23.08 -6.10 7.79
CA PRO A 377 -23.83 -6.19 9.05
C PRO A 377 -23.43 -7.38 9.93
N GLU A 378 -22.91 -8.46 9.33
CA GLU A 378 -22.36 -9.60 10.05
C GLU A 378 -20.90 -9.31 10.43
N LEU A 379 -20.62 -9.32 11.75
CA LEU A 379 -19.32 -8.94 12.30
C LEU A 379 -18.19 -9.80 11.73
N ASP A 380 -17.15 -9.15 11.18
CA ASP A 380 -15.96 -9.77 10.60
C ASP A 380 -16.25 -10.84 9.51
N ALA A 381 -17.40 -10.75 8.84
CA ALA A 381 -17.83 -11.73 7.83
C ALA A 381 -17.92 -11.15 6.40
N GLY A 382 -17.48 -9.92 6.21
CA GLY A 382 -17.51 -9.29 4.89
C GLY A 382 -16.43 -9.80 3.94
N PRO A 383 -16.56 -9.52 2.63
CA PRO A 383 -15.60 -9.99 1.63
C PRO A 383 -14.17 -9.56 1.93
N ILE A 384 -13.27 -10.53 1.98
CA ILE A 384 -11.83 -10.34 2.24
C ILE A 384 -11.17 -9.65 1.04
N ILE A 385 -10.36 -8.63 1.28
CA ILE A 385 -9.61 -7.89 0.26
C ILE A 385 -8.15 -8.36 0.20
N GLU A 386 -7.50 -8.49 1.35
CA GLU A 386 -6.09 -8.86 1.45
C GLU A 386 -5.84 -9.62 2.77
N GLN A 387 -4.96 -10.62 2.72
CA GLN A 387 -4.49 -11.34 3.90
C GLN A 387 -2.97 -11.47 3.85
N MET A 388 -2.33 -11.18 4.98
CA MET A 388 -0.89 -11.35 5.12
C MET A 388 -0.58 -12.25 6.31
N VAL A 389 0.53 -12.98 6.22
CA VAL A 389 1.04 -13.85 7.28
C VAL A 389 2.50 -13.55 7.58
N GLU A 390 2.89 -13.73 8.84
CA GLU A 390 4.28 -13.66 9.26
C GLU A 390 4.62 -14.83 10.19
N ARG A 391 5.84 -15.36 10.09
CA ARG A 391 6.34 -16.41 10.99
C ARG A 391 6.73 -15.83 12.35
N VAL A 392 6.32 -16.54 13.39
CA VAL A 392 6.72 -16.31 14.78
C VAL A 392 7.29 -17.61 15.37
N SER A 393 8.10 -17.49 16.41
CA SER A 393 8.82 -18.61 17.00
C SER A 393 8.78 -18.56 18.53
N HIS A 394 9.19 -19.65 19.18
CA HIS A 394 9.34 -19.71 20.64
C HIS A 394 10.41 -18.74 21.19
N ARG A 395 11.20 -18.10 20.31
CA ARG A 395 12.19 -17.09 20.68
C ARG A 395 11.62 -15.68 20.72
N ASP A 396 10.42 -15.47 20.18
CA ASP A 396 9.75 -14.18 20.26
C ASP A 396 9.33 -13.89 21.71
N THR A 397 9.58 -12.67 22.16
CA THR A 397 8.96 -12.15 23.37
C THR A 397 7.55 -11.66 23.04
N LEU A 398 6.70 -11.44 24.04
CA LEU A 398 5.38 -10.84 23.79
C LEU A 398 5.50 -9.48 23.07
N GLU A 399 6.53 -8.71 23.41
CA GLU A 399 6.82 -7.42 22.76
C GLU A 399 7.18 -7.59 21.27
N SER A 400 8.12 -8.48 20.94
CA SER A 400 8.49 -8.71 19.53
C SER A 400 7.34 -9.31 18.72
N PHE A 401 6.50 -10.14 19.36
CA PHE A 401 5.30 -10.70 18.76
C PHE A 401 4.27 -9.62 18.41
N VAL A 402 3.97 -8.72 19.36
CA VAL A 402 3.04 -7.60 19.13
C VAL A 402 3.58 -6.68 18.03
N ALA A 403 4.88 -6.35 18.04
CA ALA A 403 5.49 -5.51 17.00
C ALA A 403 5.35 -6.12 15.59
N LYS A 404 5.55 -7.44 15.44
CA LYS A 404 5.33 -8.14 14.18
C LYS A 404 3.86 -8.10 13.75
N SER A 405 2.93 -8.35 14.69
CA SER A 405 1.49 -8.26 14.42
C SER A 405 1.07 -6.88 13.93
N GLU A 406 1.48 -5.82 14.63
CA GLU A 406 1.18 -4.45 14.22
C GLU A 406 1.82 -4.09 12.87
N ASN A 407 3.02 -4.62 12.58
CA ASN A 407 3.67 -4.44 11.29
C ASN A 407 2.91 -5.11 10.13
N LEU A 408 2.36 -6.29 10.39
CA LEU A 408 1.56 -7.02 9.42
C LEU A 408 0.24 -6.30 9.13
N GLU A 409 -0.42 -5.78 10.17
CA GLU A 409 -1.66 -5.02 10.04
C GLU A 409 -1.48 -3.72 9.24
N LYS A 410 -0.41 -2.97 9.49
CA LYS A 410 -0.03 -1.77 8.72
C LYS A 410 0.08 -2.09 7.22
N GLN A 411 0.87 -3.10 6.89
CA GLN A 411 1.12 -3.50 5.50
C GLN A 411 -0.15 -4.00 4.80
N CYS A 412 -0.92 -4.83 5.49
CA CYS A 412 -2.17 -5.39 4.99
C CYS A 412 -3.18 -4.27 4.68
N LEU A 413 -3.40 -3.33 5.63
CA LEU A 413 -4.31 -2.21 5.43
C LEU A 413 -3.87 -1.28 4.29
N ARG A 414 -2.59 -0.91 4.27
CA ARG A 414 -2.04 -0.05 3.20
C ARG A 414 -2.22 -0.68 1.82
N LYS A 415 -1.97 -1.99 1.69
CA LYS A 415 -2.12 -2.70 0.42
C LYS A 415 -3.59 -2.76 -0.01
N ALA A 416 -4.51 -3.03 0.91
CA ALA A 416 -5.94 -3.04 0.63
C ALA A 416 -6.47 -1.68 0.13
N ILE A 417 -6.10 -0.58 0.80
CA ILE A 417 -6.48 0.78 0.39
C ILE A 417 -5.95 1.08 -1.01
N LYS A 418 -4.67 0.76 -1.26
CA LYS A 418 -4.04 0.99 -2.56
C LYS A 418 -4.73 0.19 -3.67
N SER A 419 -4.93 -1.12 -3.48
CA SER A 419 -5.61 -1.98 -4.45
C SER A 419 -7.04 -1.50 -4.74
N TYR A 420 -7.76 -1.05 -3.72
CA TYR A 420 -9.10 -0.48 -3.91
C TYR A 420 -9.07 0.79 -4.78
N CYS A 421 -8.15 1.72 -4.50
CA CYS A 421 -8.00 2.96 -5.27
C CYS A 421 -7.53 2.74 -6.71
N GLU A 422 -6.78 1.67 -6.97
CA GLU A 422 -6.32 1.27 -8.31
C GLU A 422 -7.34 0.42 -9.08
N LEU A 423 -8.57 0.31 -8.57
CA LEU A 423 -9.67 -0.49 -9.11
C LEU A 423 -9.30 -1.98 -9.28
N ARG A 424 -8.43 -2.52 -8.42
CA ARG A 424 -8.04 -3.93 -8.47
C ARG A 424 -9.03 -4.85 -7.77
N VAL A 425 -9.90 -4.31 -6.91
CA VAL A 425 -10.81 -5.08 -6.06
C VAL A 425 -12.23 -4.94 -6.57
N LEU A 426 -12.89 -6.07 -6.87
CA LEU A 426 -14.29 -6.11 -7.26
C LEU A 426 -15.08 -7.11 -6.42
N PRO A 427 -16.35 -6.80 -6.09
CA PRO A 427 -17.21 -7.74 -5.37
C PRO A 427 -17.50 -8.98 -6.23
N TYR A 428 -17.55 -10.15 -5.59
CA TYR A 428 -17.86 -11.44 -6.20
C TYR A 428 -18.78 -12.27 -5.30
N GLU A 429 -19.91 -12.74 -5.84
CA GLU A 429 -20.91 -13.55 -5.12
C GLU A 429 -21.38 -12.94 -3.78
N GLY A 430 -21.32 -11.61 -3.62
CA GLY A 430 -21.69 -10.89 -2.40
C GLY A 430 -20.82 -11.13 -1.16
N LYS A 431 -20.00 -12.19 -1.14
CA LYS A 431 -19.18 -12.61 0.02
C LYS A 431 -17.68 -12.71 -0.26
N LYS A 432 -17.26 -12.56 -1.52
CA LYS A 432 -15.87 -12.68 -1.96
C LYS A 432 -15.48 -11.45 -2.78
N THR A 433 -14.20 -11.38 -3.13
CA THR A 433 -13.71 -10.38 -4.08
C THR A 433 -12.90 -11.05 -5.18
N VAL A 434 -12.95 -10.47 -6.38
CA VAL A 434 -11.88 -10.62 -7.38
C VAL A 434 -10.84 -9.55 -7.08
N VAL A 435 -9.56 -9.95 -7.01
CA VAL A 435 -8.42 -9.04 -6.81
C VAL A 435 -7.43 -9.24 -7.96
N PHE A 436 -7.27 -8.21 -8.80
CA PHE A 436 -6.37 -8.18 -9.96
C PHE A 436 -4.94 -7.76 -9.60
#